data_AF-A0A2T4J707-F1
#
_entry.id   AF-A0A2T4J707-F1
#
_cell.length_a   1.000
_cell.length_b   1.000
_cell.length_c   1.000
_cell.angle_alpha   90.00
_cell.angle_beta   90.00
_cell.angle_gamma   90.00
#
_symmetry.space_group_name_H-M   'P 1'
#
loop_
_entity.id
_entity.type
_entity.pdbx_description
1 polymer ?
#
loop_
_entity_poly.entity_id
_entity_poly.type
_entity_poly.pdbx_seq_one_letter_code
_entity_poly.pdbx_strand_id
1 'polypeptide(L)'
;GYVLRSKSDHPMVAAHRELVHKIGVTGNGVKQRIAGASLQPTFLLADVEVVATYELFNINRSKLEHLIHRIFDPARFDVEIIDRFGRPYVPKEWFMVPLFVIAEAVDRIRDGTIVGYRYDPASATLVEREEKTGHVK
;
A
#
# COMPACT_ATOMS: atom_id res chain seq x y z
N GLY A 1 -1.35 7.65 -8.29
CA GLY A 1 -1.51 6.54 -7.33
C GLY A 1 -2.93 6.51 -6.80
N TYR A 2 -3.34 5.40 -6.23
CA TYR A 2 -4.64 5.23 -5.60
C TYR A 2 -4.49 4.46 -4.29
N VAL A 3 -5.41 4.69 -3.37
CA VAL A 3 -5.54 3.93 -2.12
C VAL A 3 -6.95 3.34 -2.08
N LEU A 4 -7.03 2.04 -1.80
CA LEU A 4 -8.29 1.32 -1.74
C LEU A 4 -8.53 0.70 -0.37
N ARG A 5 -9.80 0.58 -0.07
CA ARG A 5 -10.33 -0.21 1.04
C ARG A 5 -11.11 -1.40 0.48
N SER A 6 -10.91 -2.59 1.03
CA SER A 6 -11.61 -3.79 0.58
C SER A 6 -12.99 -3.92 1.22
N LYS A 7 -13.98 -4.36 0.45
CA LYS A 7 -15.28 -4.81 0.95
C LYS A 7 -15.33 -6.32 1.23
N SER A 8 -14.20 -7.02 1.19
CA SER A 8 -14.14 -8.48 1.44
C SER A 8 -14.59 -8.81 2.86
N ASP A 9 -15.40 -9.86 3.00
CA ASP A 9 -15.86 -10.41 4.28
C ASP A 9 -14.86 -11.40 4.90
N HIS A 10 -13.67 -11.56 4.29
CA HIS A 10 -12.59 -12.33 4.90
C HIS A 10 -12.34 -11.83 6.34
N PRO A 11 -12.33 -12.69 7.37
CA PRO A 11 -12.34 -12.25 8.78
C PRO A 11 -11.24 -11.25 9.13
N MET A 12 -10.01 -11.49 8.66
CA MET A 12 -8.88 -10.58 8.87
C MET A 12 -9.07 -9.22 8.19
N VAL A 13 -9.75 -9.16 7.04
CA VAL A 13 -10.01 -7.91 6.33
C VAL A 13 -11.12 -7.14 7.02
N ALA A 14 -12.22 -7.83 7.36
CA ALA A 14 -13.36 -7.21 8.02
C ALA A 14 -13.00 -6.63 9.41
N ALA A 15 -12.17 -7.32 10.18
CA ALA A 15 -11.71 -6.88 11.50
C ALA A 15 -10.78 -5.65 11.45
N HIS A 16 -10.11 -5.40 10.32
CA HIS A 16 -9.09 -4.34 10.19
C HIS A 16 -9.37 -3.38 9.03
N ARG A 17 -10.60 -3.32 8.53
CA ARG A 17 -10.98 -2.61 7.30
C ARG A 17 -10.60 -1.12 7.28
N GLU A 18 -10.62 -0.46 8.44
CA GLU A 18 -10.24 0.95 8.55
C GLU A 18 -8.72 1.20 8.50
N LEU A 19 -7.92 0.15 8.70
CA LEU A 19 -6.45 0.22 8.75
C LEU A 19 -5.76 -0.51 7.59
N VAL A 20 -6.44 -1.45 6.95
CA VAL A 20 -5.91 -2.22 5.81
C VAL A 20 -6.21 -1.51 4.50
N HIS A 21 -5.16 -1.04 3.85
CA HIS A 21 -5.26 -0.30 2.60
C HIS A 21 -4.42 -0.95 1.51
N LYS A 22 -4.99 -1.04 0.30
CA LYS A 22 -4.22 -1.34 -0.91
C LYS A 22 -3.67 -0.05 -1.47
N ILE A 23 -2.37 0.00 -1.74
CA ILE A 23 -1.74 1.15 -2.36
C ILE A 23 -1.22 0.72 -3.72
N GLY A 24 -1.60 1.44 -4.78
CA GLY A 24 -1.21 1.08 -6.14
C GLY A 24 -1.00 2.27 -7.06
N VAL A 25 -0.36 2.00 -8.19
CA VAL A 25 -0.11 2.98 -9.25
C VAL A 25 -0.76 2.48 -10.55
N THR A 26 -1.34 3.39 -11.32
CA THR A 26 -1.95 3.08 -12.63
C THR A 26 -1.73 4.25 -13.57
N GLY A 27 -1.64 3.97 -14.89
CA GLY A 27 -1.74 5.01 -15.93
C GLY A 27 -3.03 4.97 -16.74
N ASN A 28 -3.88 3.95 -16.56
CA ASN A 28 -5.07 3.74 -17.38
C ASN A 28 -6.34 4.30 -16.71
N GLY A 29 -6.18 5.12 -15.65
CA GLY A 29 -7.26 5.58 -14.77
C GLY A 29 -7.57 4.59 -13.64
N VAL A 30 -8.03 5.12 -12.50
CA VAL A 30 -8.34 4.31 -11.31
C VAL A 30 -9.57 3.44 -11.55
N LYS A 31 -10.63 4.00 -12.15
CA LYS A 31 -11.87 3.29 -12.47
C LYS A 31 -11.61 2.05 -13.34
N GLN A 32 -10.79 2.19 -14.38
CA GLN A 32 -10.41 1.07 -15.25
C GLN A 32 -9.56 0.04 -14.50
N ARG A 33 -8.62 0.47 -13.64
CA ARG A 33 -7.74 -0.46 -12.90
C ARG A 33 -8.51 -1.37 -11.94
N ILE A 34 -9.56 -0.84 -11.32
CA ILE A 34 -10.39 -1.56 -10.34
C ILE A 34 -11.64 -2.20 -10.96
N ALA A 35 -11.83 -2.09 -12.29
CA ALA A 35 -12.92 -2.76 -12.97
C ALA A 35 -12.81 -4.28 -12.76
N GLY A 36 -13.89 -4.90 -12.29
CA GLY A 36 -13.91 -6.33 -11.95
C GLY A 36 -13.01 -6.69 -10.76
N ALA A 37 -12.83 -5.80 -9.78
CA ALA A 37 -12.05 -6.07 -8.56
C ALA A 37 -12.51 -7.35 -7.85
N SER A 38 -13.82 -7.56 -7.74
CA SER A 38 -14.43 -8.76 -7.14
C SER A 38 -14.04 -10.09 -7.82
N LEU A 39 -13.51 -10.06 -9.05
CA LEU A 39 -13.08 -11.24 -9.78
C LEU A 39 -11.55 -11.47 -9.75
N GLN A 40 -10.80 -10.57 -9.11
CA GLN A 40 -9.36 -10.50 -9.18
C GLN A 40 -8.72 -10.76 -7.79
N PRO A 41 -7.86 -11.79 -7.65
CA PRO A 41 -7.22 -12.11 -6.36
C PRO A 41 -6.43 -10.96 -5.72
N THR A 42 -5.79 -10.08 -6.51
CA THR A 42 -5.07 -8.90 -5.99
C THR A 42 -5.98 -7.93 -5.20
N PHE A 43 -7.30 -7.95 -5.47
CA PHE A 43 -8.30 -7.16 -4.75
C PHE A 43 -9.09 -7.99 -3.72
N LEU A 44 -8.55 -9.13 -3.29
CA LEU A 44 -9.15 -9.98 -2.26
C LEU A 44 -10.51 -10.55 -2.67
N LEU A 45 -10.73 -10.72 -3.98
CA LEU A 45 -11.98 -11.22 -4.56
C LEU A 45 -13.21 -10.44 -4.08
N ALA A 46 -13.06 -9.14 -3.84
CA ALA A 46 -14.14 -8.27 -3.41
C ALA A 46 -14.11 -6.93 -4.14
N ASP A 47 -15.25 -6.24 -4.10
CA ASP A 47 -15.32 -4.85 -4.52
C ASP A 47 -14.47 -3.97 -3.59
N VAL A 48 -14.10 -2.81 -4.09
CA VAL A 48 -13.20 -1.87 -3.41
C VAL A 48 -13.76 -0.47 -3.44
N GLU A 49 -13.47 0.28 -2.39
CA GLU A 49 -13.72 1.72 -2.30
C GLU A 49 -12.42 2.47 -2.59
N VAL A 50 -12.49 3.52 -3.41
CA VAL A 50 -11.38 4.45 -3.60
C VAL A 50 -11.42 5.47 -2.48
N VAL A 51 -10.50 5.36 -1.52
CA VAL A 51 -10.44 6.26 -0.35
C VAL A 51 -9.49 7.43 -0.54
N ALA A 52 -8.54 7.33 -1.48
CA ALA A 52 -7.71 8.46 -1.91
C ALA A 52 -7.16 8.27 -3.33
N THR A 53 -6.93 9.38 -4.02
CA THR A 53 -6.21 9.43 -5.29
C THR A 53 -5.13 10.51 -5.26
N TYR A 54 -3.98 10.19 -5.84
CA TYR A 54 -2.84 11.10 -5.89
C TYR A 54 -2.36 11.25 -7.32
N GLU A 55 -2.41 12.47 -7.84
CA GLU A 55 -1.78 12.81 -9.11
C GLU A 55 -0.31 13.12 -8.89
N LEU A 56 0.54 12.47 -9.69
CA LEU A 56 1.99 12.62 -9.68
C LEU A 56 2.44 12.68 -11.13
N PHE A 57 2.98 13.83 -11.52
CA PHE A 57 3.46 14.11 -12.87
C PHE A 57 4.97 13.85 -12.96
N ASN A 58 5.46 13.52 -14.16
CA ASN A 58 6.89 13.35 -14.45
C ASN A 58 7.63 12.30 -13.58
N ILE A 59 6.91 11.31 -13.04
CA ILE A 59 7.50 10.23 -12.22
C ILE A 59 7.43 8.88 -12.93
N ASN A 60 8.47 8.07 -12.79
CA ASN A 60 8.43 6.68 -13.26
C ASN A 60 7.50 5.86 -12.35
N ARG A 61 6.38 5.40 -12.91
CA ARG A 61 5.32 4.66 -12.19
C ARG A 61 5.84 3.42 -11.45
N SER A 62 6.68 2.62 -12.09
CA SER A 62 7.23 1.41 -11.49
C SER A 62 8.20 1.73 -10.34
N LYS A 63 9.04 2.76 -10.50
CA LYS A 63 9.92 3.21 -9.40
C LYS A 63 9.12 3.74 -8.20
N LEU A 64 8.05 4.50 -8.46
CA LEU A 64 7.16 5.00 -7.42
C LEU A 64 6.48 3.84 -6.66
N GLU A 65 5.93 2.87 -7.39
CA GLU A 65 5.28 1.71 -6.81
C GLU A 65 6.25 0.90 -5.93
N HIS A 66 7.45 0.59 -6.45
CA HIS A 66 8.48 -0.08 -5.67
C HIS A 66 8.90 0.72 -4.43
N LEU A 67 8.99 2.04 -4.54
CA LEU A 67 9.33 2.91 -3.41
C LEU A 67 8.26 2.84 -2.31
N ILE A 68 6.99 2.99 -2.67
CA ILE A 68 5.86 2.89 -1.73
C ILE A 68 5.84 1.52 -1.06
N HIS A 69 5.96 0.44 -1.84
CA HIS A 69 5.96 -0.91 -1.30
C HIS A 69 7.11 -1.15 -0.34
N ARG A 70 8.30 -0.58 -0.61
CA ARG A 70 9.46 -0.67 0.28
C ARG A 70 9.28 0.12 1.57
N ILE A 71 8.65 1.31 1.51
CA ILE A 71 8.41 2.15 2.69
C ILE A 71 7.47 1.42 3.66
N PHE A 72 6.39 0.82 3.15
CA PHE A 72 5.36 0.18 3.95
C PHE A 72 5.53 -1.33 4.10
N ASP A 73 6.59 -1.92 3.57
CA ASP A 73 6.92 -3.35 3.70
C ASP A 73 6.85 -3.87 5.16
N PRO A 74 7.34 -3.13 6.18
CA PRO A 74 7.23 -3.54 7.59
C PRO A 74 5.79 -3.71 8.09
N ALA A 75 4.81 -3.17 7.38
CA ALA A 75 3.39 -3.18 7.70
C ALA A 75 2.57 -3.97 6.69
N ARG A 76 3.21 -4.82 5.87
CA ARG A 76 2.50 -5.62 4.87
C ARG A 76 1.42 -6.47 5.53
N PHE A 77 0.24 -6.44 4.95
CA PHE A 77 -0.88 -7.26 5.37
C PHE A 77 -0.83 -8.60 4.62
N ASP A 78 -0.15 -9.58 5.22
CA ASP A 78 -0.05 -10.93 4.66
C ASP A 78 -1.32 -11.74 4.96
N VAL A 79 -2.30 -11.60 4.08
CA VAL A 79 -3.51 -12.41 4.06
C VAL A 79 -3.43 -13.43 2.92
N GLU A 80 -3.69 -14.69 3.23
CA GLU A 80 -3.88 -15.73 2.22
C GLU A 80 -5.36 -15.85 1.87
N ILE A 81 -5.66 -15.89 0.58
CA ILE A 81 -7.00 -16.20 0.07
C ILE A 81 -6.91 -17.39 -0.89
N ILE A 82 -8.03 -18.07 -1.09
CA ILE A 82 -8.15 -19.10 -2.13
C ILE A 82 -8.68 -18.44 -3.40
N ASP A 83 -7.96 -18.58 -4.51
CA ASP A 83 -8.39 -18.08 -5.80
C ASP A 83 -9.54 -18.92 -6.40
N ARG A 84 -10.09 -18.46 -7.53
CA ARG A 84 -11.20 -19.16 -8.22
C ARG A 84 -10.86 -20.56 -8.74
N PHE A 85 -9.60 -20.98 -8.68
CA PHE A 85 -9.12 -22.30 -9.09
C PHE A 85 -8.72 -23.17 -7.87
N GLY A 86 -8.99 -22.71 -6.64
CA GLY A 86 -8.64 -23.44 -5.43
C GLY A 86 -7.18 -23.28 -5.00
N ARG A 87 -6.44 -22.33 -5.57
CA ARG A 87 -5.00 -22.12 -5.26
C ARG A 87 -4.82 -21.00 -4.23
N PRO A 88 -3.91 -21.16 -3.25
CA PRO A 88 -3.60 -20.10 -2.32
C PRO A 88 -2.94 -18.92 -3.05
N TYR A 89 -3.31 -17.70 -2.63
CA TYR A 89 -2.79 -16.46 -3.18
C TYR A 89 -2.62 -15.41 -2.08
N VAL A 90 -1.46 -14.75 -2.05
CA VAL A 90 -1.13 -13.70 -1.08
C VAL A 90 -0.82 -12.39 -1.82
N PRO A 91 -1.73 -11.40 -1.83
CA PRO A 91 -1.47 -10.13 -2.50
C PRO A 91 -0.42 -9.31 -1.73
N LYS A 92 0.50 -8.67 -2.44
CA LYS A 92 1.65 -7.95 -1.85
C LYS A 92 1.50 -6.43 -1.76
N GLU A 93 0.35 -5.94 -2.16
CA GLU A 93 0.05 -4.50 -2.29
C GLU A 93 -0.87 -3.98 -1.17
N TRP A 94 -1.14 -4.80 -0.14
CA TRP A 94 -1.97 -4.44 1.02
C TRP A 94 -1.10 -4.20 2.26
N PHE A 95 -1.42 -3.16 3.01
CA PHE A 95 -0.63 -2.70 4.16
C PHE A 95 -1.55 -2.26 5.31
N MET A 96 -1.16 -2.54 6.56
CA MET A 96 -1.78 -2.03 7.79
C MET A 96 -1.21 -0.65 8.11
N VAL A 97 -1.68 0.38 7.41
CA VAL A 97 -1.15 1.74 7.48
C VAL A 97 -2.32 2.74 7.50
N PRO A 98 -2.37 3.69 8.46
CA PRO A 98 -3.39 4.72 8.47
C PRO A 98 -3.33 5.64 7.25
N LEU A 99 -4.49 6.11 6.78
CA LEU A 99 -4.58 6.93 5.57
C LEU A 99 -3.74 8.22 5.65
N PHE A 100 -3.66 8.85 6.83
CA PHE A 100 -2.87 10.08 7.04
C PHE A 100 -1.37 9.84 6.85
N VAL A 101 -0.85 8.66 7.21
CA VAL A 101 0.56 8.31 7.00
C VAL A 101 0.84 8.06 5.52
N ILE A 102 -0.12 7.48 4.79
CA ILE A 102 -0.02 7.32 3.34
C ILE A 102 0.05 8.71 2.67
N ALA A 103 -0.78 9.65 3.12
CA ALA A 103 -0.75 11.03 2.62
C ALA A 103 0.61 11.70 2.90
N GLU A 104 1.12 11.60 4.13
CA GLU A 104 2.45 12.14 4.49
C GLU A 104 3.56 11.52 3.62
N ALA A 105 3.54 10.20 3.41
CA ALA A 105 4.52 9.53 2.56
C ALA A 105 4.48 10.03 1.13
N VAL A 106 3.29 10.29 0.57
CA VAL A 106 3.14 10.86 -0.77
C VAL A 106 3.73 12.26 -0.85
N ASP A 107 3.50 13.10 0.15
CA ASP A 107 4.05 14.46 0.17
C ASP A 107 5.58 14.44 0.27
N ARG A 108 6.14 13.56 1.11
CA ARG A 108 7.58 13.34 1.18
C ARG A 108 8.20 12.73 -0.08
N ILE A 109 7.42 11.97 -0.84
CA ILE A 109 7.86 11.48 -2.16
C ILE A 109 7.91 12.64 -3.15
N ARG A 110 6.96 13.58 -3.08
CA ARG A 110 6.89 14.75 -3.97
C ARG A 110 8.04 15.72 -3.75
N ASP A 111 8.41 15.98 -2.50
CA ASP A 111 9.52 16.87 -2.16
C ASP A 111 10.89 16.17 -2.10
N GLY A 112 10.91 14.84 -2.21
CA GLY A 112 12.12 14.02 -2.23
C GLY A 112 12.68 13.68 -0.84
N THR A 113 12.07 14.16 0.25
CA THR A 113 12.56 13.92 1.62
C THR A 113 12.34 12.49 2.11
N ILE A 114 11.46 11.71 1.46
CA ILE A 114 11.11 10.34 1.87
C ILE A 114 12.32 9.41 2.03
N VAL A 115 13.44 9.70 1.37
CA VAL A 115 14.68 8.93 1.49
C VAL A 115 15.24 8.93 2.91
N GLY A 116 14.98 9.99 3.68
CA GLY A 116 15.38 10.12 5.08
C GLY A 116 14.42 9.44 6.06
N TYR A 117 13.33 8.84 5.59
CA TYR A 117 12.28 8.29 6.45
C TYR A 117 12.08 6.78 6.27
N ARG A 118 11.58 6.14 7.31
CA ARG A 118 11.05 4.77 7.31
C ARG A 118 9.69 4.76 8.00
N TYR A 119 8.82 3.84 7.62
CA TYR A 119 7.61 3.59 8.40
C TYR A 119 7.95 2.81 9.67
N ASP A 120 7.34 3.18 10.78
CA ASP A 120 7.39 2.47 12.04
C ASP A 120 6.00 1.92 12.40
N PRO A 121 5.78 0.59 12.29
CA PRO A 121 4.50 -0.01 12.63
C PRO A 121 4.12 0.12 14.11
N ALA A 122 5.10 0.28 15.01
CA ALA A 122 4.82 0.34 16.45
C ALA A 122 4.20 1.69 16.85
N SER A 123 4.64 2.78 16.24
CA SER A 123 4.06 4.12 16.45
C SER A 123 3.03 4.51 15.39
N ALA A 124 2.91 3.74 14.30
CA ALA A 124 2.11 4.07 13.12
C ALA A 124 2.46 5.45 12.53
N THR A 125 3.76 5.75 12.42
CA THR A 125 4.28 7.02 11.89
C THR A 125 5.44 6.81 10.92
N LEU A 126 5.74 7.85 10.12
CA LEU A 126 7.06 7.96 9.49
C LEU A 126 8.04 8.50 10.52
N VAL A 127 9.18 7.84 10.67
CA VAL A 127 10.28 8.27 11.53
C VAL A 127 11.54 8.45 10.70
N GLU A 128 12.40 9.35 11.11
CA GLU A 128 13.70 9.53 10.48
C GLU A 128 14.52 8.24 10.57
N ARG A 129 15.26 7.95 9.50
CA ARG A 129 16.23 6.86 9.51
C ARG A 129 17.40 7.29 10.39
N GLU A 130 17.74 6.48 11.37
CA GLU A 130 19.00 6.65 12.08
C GLU A 130 20.15 6.56 11.08
N GLU A 131 21.02 7.58 11.07
CA GLU A 131 22.30 7.46 10.38
C GLU A 131 23.05 6.30 11.03
N LYS A 132 23.49 5.33 10.23
CA LYS A 132 24.46 4.36 10.72
C LYS A 132 25.74 5.14 11.03
N THR A 133 25.94 5.52 12.29
CA THR A 133 27.27 5.92 12.77
C THR A 133 28.16 4.69 12.63
N GLY A 134 28.93 4.66 11.54
CA GLY A 134 29.90 3.60 11.28
C GLY A 134 30.87 3.53 12.44
N HIS A 135 30.71 2.54 13.31
CA HIS A 135 31.79 2.10 14.18
C HIS A 135 32.84 1.47 13.27
N VAL A 136 33.84 2.28 12.89
CA VAL A 136 35.13 1.77 12.46
C VAL A 136 35.71 1.05 13.67
N LYS A 137 35.84 -0.27 13.58
CA LYS A 137 36.80 -1.02 14.40
C LYS A 137 38.13 -1.05 13.68
#